data_AF-A0A9D7HB78-F1
#
_entry.id   AF-A0A9D7HB78-F1
#
_cell.length_a   1.000
_cell.length_b   1.000
_cell.length_c   1.000
_cell.angle_alpha   90.00
_cell.angle_beta   90.00
_cell.angle_gamma   90.00
#
_symmetry.space_group_name_H-M   'P 1'
#
loop_
_entity.id
_entity.type
_entity.pdbx_description
1 polymer ?
#
loop_
_entity_poly.entity_id
_entity_poly.type
_entity_poly.pdbx_seq_one_letter_code
_entity_poly.pdbx_strand_id
1 'polypeptide(L)'
;MNTDFRSIRKILWEDWDPIGCGVPKDEYDDYVGPVSRLLVENKPALDVANYLRATAAETIACPVSEEKIAAAVGKLMALRREQ
;
A
#
# COMPACT_ATOMS: atom_id res chain seq x y z
N MET A 1 13.17 -5.18 13.59
CA MET A 1 12.12 -4.15 13.47
C MET A 1 11.20 -4.61 12.35
N ASN A 2 10.11 -5.30 12.70
CA ASN A 2 9.12 -5.66 11.71
C ASN A 2 8.25 -4.43 11.52
N THR A 3 8.25 -3.85 10.31
CA THR A 3 7.15 -2.99 9.91
C THR A 3 5.86 -3.69 10.25
N ASP A 4 4.95 -3.01 10.97
CA ASP A 4 3.74 -3.65 11.44
C ASP A 4 2.85 -4.00 10.24
N PHE A 5 2.84 -5.28 9.87
CA PHE A 5 2.05 -5.82 8.78
C PHE A 5 0.56 -5.51 8.95
N ARG A 6 0.07 -5.39 10.19
CA ARG A 6 -1.32 -5.01 10.46
C ARG A 6 -1.58 -3.57 10.06
N SER A 7 -0.65 -2.67 10.37
CA SER A 7 -0.73 -1.26 9.99
C SER A 7 -0.63 -1.06 8.47
N ILE A 8 0.27 -1.80 7.79
CA ILE A 8 0.31 -1.81 6.31
C ILE A 8 -1.02 -2.29 5.74
N ARG A 9 -1.49 -3.49 6.15
CA ARG A 9 -2.76 -4.06 5.68
C ARG A 9 -3.91 -3.07 5.84
N LYS A 10 -3.98 -2.41 7.01
CA LYS A 10 -5.01 -1.41 7.29
C LYS A 10 -4.96 -0.26 6.28
N ILE A 11 -3.80 0.30 5.98
CA ILE A 11 -3.67 1.38 4.98
C ILE A 11 -4.02 0.88 3.58
N LEU A 12 -3.61 -0.33 3.21
CA LEU A 12 -3.96 -0.90 1.91
C LEU A 12 -5.48 -1.07 1.75
N TRP A 13 -6.17 -1.49 2.82
CA TRP A 13 -7.61 -1.72 2.82
C TRP A 13 -8.48 -0.48 3.05
N GLU A 14 -8.03 0.53 3.81
CA GLU A 14 -8.81 1.73 4.10
C GLU A 14 -8.53 2.89 3.12
N ASP A 15 -7.28 3.01 2.65
CA ASP A 15 -6.82 4.20 1.93
C ASP A 15 -6.54 3.95 0.46
N TRP A 16 -5.82 2.86 0.14
CA TRP A 16 -5.55 2.50 -1.25
C TRP A 16 -6.79 1.89 -1.90
N ASP A 17 -7.34 0.83 -1.28
CA ASP A 17 -8.58 0.13 -1.61
C ASP A 17 -9.04 0.27 -3.09
N PRO A 18 -8.35 -0.36 -4.05
CA PRO A 18 -8.72 -0.29 -5.45
C PRO A 18 -10.07 -0.93 -5.73
N ILE A 19 -10.44 -1.94 -4.96
CA ILE A 19 -11.67 -2.71 -5.16
C ILE A 19 -12.89 -1.92 -4.66
N GLY A 20 -12.78 -1.21 -3.54
CA GLY A 20 -13.73 -0.14 -3.17
C GLY A 20 -15.12 -0.57 -2.72
N CYS A 21 -15.41 -1.89 -2.68
CA CYS A 21 -16.75 -2.42 -2.36
C CYS A 21 -16.81 -3.19 -1.03
N GLY A 22 -15.86 -2.93 -0.12
CA GLY A 22 -15.86 -3.52 1.23
C GLY A 22 -15.50 -4.99 1.25
N VAL A 23 -14.60 -5.42 0.35
CA VAL A 23 -14.09 -6.80 0.33
C VAL A 23 -13.39 -7.17 1.63
N PRO A 24 -13.25 -8.47 1.94
CA PRO A 24 -12.48 -8.92 3.10
C PRO A 24 -11.07 -8.33 3.14
N LYS A 25 -10.54 -8.10 4.35
CA LYS A 25 -9.23 -7.45 4.55
C LYS A 25 -8.06 -8.29 4.06
N ASP A 26 -8.22 -9.60 4.06
CA ASP A 26 -7.24 -10.59 3.62
C ASP A 26 -7.05 -10.60 2.10
N GLU A 27 -7.96 -10.02 1.31
CA GLU A 27 -7.74 -9.76 -0.12
C GLU A 27 -6.51 -8.86 -0.37
N TYR A 28 -6.04 -8.15 0.66
CA TYR A 28 -4.88 -7.27 0.58
C TYR A 28 -3.59 -7.88 1.14
N ASP A 29 -3.63 -9.11 1.67
CA ASP A 29 -2.49 -9.74 2.35
C ASP A 29 -1.28 -9.97 1.45
N ASP A 30 -1.52 -10.35 0.20
CA ASP A 30 -0.46 -10.62 -0.79
C ASP A 30 0.36 -9.36 -1.13
N TYR A 31 -0.19 -8.17 -0.87
CA TYR A 31 0.47 -6.89 -1.13
C TYR A 31 1.22 -6.33 0.09
N VAL A 32 0.93 -6.85 1.30
CA VAL A 32 1.58 -6.41 2.54
C VAL A 32 3.08 -6.71 2.50
N GLY A 33 3.48 -7.90 2.05
CA GLY A 33 4.87 -8.33 1.98
C GLY A 33 5.73 -7.43 1.07
N PRO A 34 5.35 -7.23 -0.20
CA PRO A 34 6.04 -6.31 -1.11
C PRO A 34 6.13 -4.88 -0.57
N VAL A 35 5.04 -4.32 -0.04
CA VAL A 35 5.05 -2.96 0.54
C VAL A 35 5.98 -2.89 1.75
N SER A 36 5.90 -3.86 2.66
CA SER A 36 6.81 -3.92 3.81
C SER A 36 8.26 -3.96 3.38
N ARG A 37 8.58 -4.73 2.33
CA ARG A 37 9.95 -4.81 1.80
C ARG A 37 10.44 -3.46 1.29
N LEU A 38 9.64 -2.74 0.51
CA LEU A 38 9.99 -1.42 0.01
C LEU A 38 10.24 -0.43 1.16
N LEU A 39 9.43 -0.49 2.22
CA LEU A 39 9.60 0.36 3.40
C LEU A 39 10.88 0.03 4.19
N VAL A 40 11.15 -1.25 4.45
CA VAL A 40 12.35 -1.73 5.16
C VAL A 40 13.63 -1.45 4.38
N GLU A 41 13.61 -1.60 3.05
CA GLU A 41 14.74 -1.26 2.18
C GLU A 41 14.91 0.26 1.97
N ASN A 42 14.12 1.08 2.68
CA ASN A 42 14.15 2.54 2.64
C ASN A 42 14.00 3.12 1.23
N LYS A 43 13.17 2.49 0.39
CA LYS A 43 12.89 2.94 -0.97
C LYS A 43 12.20 4.31 -0.97
N PRO A 44 12.39 5.14 -2.02
CA PRO A 44 11.72 6.42 -2.14
C PRO A 44 10.19 6.27 -2.24
N ALA A 45 9.45 7.33 -1.88
CA ALA A 45 7.98 7.37 -1.98
C ALA A 45 7.49 6.99 -3.39
N LEU A 46 8.24 7.40 -4.40
CA LEU A 46 7.94 7.15 -5.80
C LEU A 46 7.91 5.64 -6.11
N ASP A 47 8.80 4.84 -5.53
CA ASP A 47 8.82 3.39 -5.77
C ASP A 47 7.60 2.72 -5.15
N VAL A 48 7.18 3.16 -3.95
CA VAL A 48 5.95 2.69 -3.31
C VAL A 48 4.72 3.09 -4.14
N ALA A 49 4.66 4.33 -4.62
CA ALA A 49 3.59 4.82 -5.48
C ALA A 49 3.49 4.02 -6.79
N ASN A 50 4.64 3.74 -7.42
CA ASN A 50 4.72 2.97 -8.65
C ASN A 50 4.24 1.53 -8.45
N TYR A 51 4.64 0.90 -7.33
CA TYR A 51 4.16 -0.43 -6.98
C TYR A 51 2.63 -0.46 -6.80
N LEU A 52 2.07 0.46 -6.02
CA LEU A 52 0.62 0.52 -5.79
C LEU A 52 -0.16 0.81 -7.09
N ARG A 53 0.36 1.70 -7.94
CA ARG A 53 -0.26 2.03 -9.23
C ARG A 53 -0.27 0.83 -10.18
N ALA A 54 0.88 0.17 -10.36
CA ALA A 54 1.01 -0.98 -11.24
C ALA A 54 0.15 -2.15 -10.73
N THR A 55 0.17 -2.43 -9.42
CA THR A 55 -0.64 -3.50 -8.83
C THR A 55 -2.14 -3.24 -9.03
N ALA A 56 -2.60 -2.01 -8.79
CA ALA A 56 -3.99 -1.63 -8.99
C ALA A 56 -4.42 -1.81 -10.46
N ALA A 57 -3.61 -1.32 -11.41
CA ALA A 57 -3.94 -1.33 -12.83
C ALA A 57 -3.79 -2.71 -13.49
N GLU A 58 -2.74 -3.46 -13.15
CA GLU A 58 -2.30 -4.64 -13.89
C GLU A 58 -2.66 -5.95 -13.18
N THR A 59 -2.65 -5.97 -11.85
CA THR A 59 -2.94 -7.19 -11.07
C THR A 59 -4.40 -7.25 -10.65
N ILE A 60 -4.93 -6.16 -10.09
CA ILE A 60 -6.32 -6.07 -9.63
C ILE A 60 -7.26 -5.69 -10.79
N ALA A 61 -6.73 -5.05 -11.83
CA ALA A 61 -7.49 -4.47 -12.93
C ALA A 61 -8.50 -3.38 -12.49
N CYS A 62 -8.19 -2.69 -11.40
CA CYS A 62 -8.94 -1.55 -10.88
C CYS A 62 -7.99 -0.36 -10.68
N PRO A 63 -7.72 0.45 -11.72
CA PRO A 63 -6.89 1.63 -11.58
C PRO A 63 -7.52 2.63 -10.59
N VAL A 64 -6.68 3.24 -9.76
CA VAL A 64 -7.07 4.25 -8.77
C VAL A 64 -6.53 5.63 -9.13
N SER A 65 -7.14 6.69 -8.61
CA SER A 65 -6.67 8.06 -8.83
C SER A 65 -5.31 8.32 -8.20
N GLU A 66 -4.54 9.24 -8.78
CA GLU A 66 -3.26 9.69 -8.21
C GLU A 66 -3.40 10.28 -6.79
N GLU A 67 -4.53 10.92 -6.50
CA GLU A 67 -4.84 11.42 -5.15
C GLU A 67 -4.90 10.27 -4.13
N LYS A 68 -5.55 9.16 -4.49
CA LYS A 68 -5.67 7.98 -3.63
C LYS A 68 -4.32 7.30 -3.41
N ILE A 69 -3.52 7.20 -4.48
CA ILE A 69 -2.12 6.74 -4.39
C ILE A 69 -1.32 7.63 -3.44
N ALA A 70 -1.37 8.95 -3.62
CA ALA A 70 -0.63 9.90 -2.80
C ALA A 70 -1.03 9.82 -1.32
N ALA A 71 -2.32 9.68 -1.02
CA ALA A 71 -2.84 9.53 0.35
C ALA A 71 -2.30 8.25 1.02
N ALA A 72 -2.40 7.10 0.35
CA ALA A 72 -1.90 5.84 0.87
C ALA A 72 -0.37 5.86 1.06
N VAL A 73 0.38 6.37 0.08
CA VAL A 73 1.84 6.50 0.16
C VAL A 73 2.25 7.41 1.31
N GLY A 74 1.57 8.55 1.51
CA GLY A 74 1.86 9.45 2.62
C GLY A 74 1.82 8.76 3.99
N LYS A 75 0.81 7.90 4.20
CA LYS A 75 0.64 7.11 5.42
C LYS A 75 1.67 6.00 5.56
N LEU A 76 1.93 5.25 4.49
CA LEU A 76 2.97 4.20 4.48
C LEU A 76 4.35 4.76 4.79
N MET A 77 4.67 5.93 4.24
CA MET A 77 5.96 6.60 4.48
C MET A 77 6.04 7.20 5.89
N ALA A 78 4.91 7.54 6.52
CA ALA A 78 4.88 7.94 7.92
C ALA A 78 5.18 6.77 8.86
N LEU A 79 4.61 5.58 8.61
CA LEU A 79 4.91 4.36 9.37
C LEU A 79 6.41 4.00 9.36
N ARG A 80 7.12 4.35 8.29
CA ARG A 80 8.58 4.16 8.21
C ARG A 80 9.36 5.08 9.17
N ARG A 81 8.86 6.29 9.45
CA ARG A 81 9.54 7.28 10.31
C ARG A 81 9.34 7.02 11.80
N GLU A 82 8.33 6.24 12.16
CA GLU A 82 7.96 5.91 13.54
C GLU A 82 8.65 4.63 14.06
N GLN A 83 9.49 4.00 13.23
CA GLN A 83 10.28 2.81 13.54
C GLN A 83 11.77 3.15 13.68
#